data_AF-A0A919YCZ3-F1
#
_entry.id   AF-A0A919YCZ3-F1
#
_cell.length_a   1.000
_cell.length_b   1.000
_cell.length_c   1.000
_cell.angle_alpha   90.00
_cell.angle_beta   90.00
_cell.angle_gamma   90.00
#
_symmetry.space_group_name_H-M   'P 1'
#
loop_
_entity.id
_entity.type
_entity.pdbx_description
1 polymer ?
#
loop_
_entity_poly.entity_id
_entity_poly.type
_entity_poly.pdbx_seq_one_letter_code
_entity_poly.pdbx_strand_id
1 'polypeptide(L)'
;MMKKNRLLGDRLVIGVAYVFIGLFALICLYPLILTLSVSFSSEQAIARNGYSIFPLSPSVDTYKYIFVNSGMKILKSYGVTIFVTVVGTAGALLITSMIAFSLSIKKLRYRNTLAFICNFTIIFSAGLIPWYIVSVNYYGLKNSILALILPSIFSVWNMFLLRTYFASVSPALYEAAEIDGANYFTIYVKVALPLSKTALLTVGLMYALQYWNDWWHALIFVNDRDLFPLQYYLYNILSNVNAISSGRIPSGASGNITLPAETVKMAITVITIGPIIFLFPYIQKYFVHGIMTGAVKE
;
A
#
# COMPACT_ATOMS: atom_id res chain seq x y z
N MET A 1 -23.76 -1.23 27.09
CA MET A 1 -25.09 -1.18 27.73
C MET A 1 -25.42 0.28 28.04
N MET A 2 -26.00 1.00 27.06
CA MET A 2 -26.50 2.38 27.21
C MET A 2 -27.76 2.51 26.33
N LYS A 3 -28.87 1.92 26.79
CA LYS A 3 -30.20 2.20 26.25
C LYS A 3 -30.81 3.35 27.07
N LYS A 4 -30.32 4.57 26.85
CA LYS A 4 -31.05 5.78 27.28
C LYS A 4 -32.06 6.09 26.17
N ASN A 5 -33.32 6.33 26.51
CA ASN A 5 -34.40 6.62 25.56
C ASN A 5 -33.99 7.76 24.62
N ARG A 6 -33.51 7.41 23.42
CA ARG A 6 -33.13 8.36 22.36
C ARG A 6 -34.38 9.10 21.92
N LEU A 7 -34.34 10.44 21.99
CA LEU A 7 -35.39 11.32 21.51
C LEU A 7 -35.70 10.98 20.04
N LEU A 8 -36.94 11.18 19.58
CA LEU A 8 -37.34 10.93 18.19
C LEU A 8 -36.40 11.62 17.17
N GLY A 9 -35.88 12.81 17.53
CA GLY A 9 -34.86 13.53 16.75
C GLY A 9 -33.55 12.75 16.58
N ASP A 10 -33.03 12.12 17.64
CA ASP A 10 -31.79 11.33 17.57
C ASP A 10 -31.94 10.12 16.63
N ARG A 11 -33.12 9.49 16.62
CA ARG A 11 -33.40 8.35 15.73
C ARG A 11 -33.48 8.78 14.27
N LEU A 12 -34.06 9.95 13.99
CA LEU A 12 -34.11 10.53 12.63
C LEU A 12 -32.71 10.90 12.13
N VAL A 13 -31.89 11.57 12.95
CA VAL A 13 -30.51 11.94 12.58
C VAL A 13 -29.68 10.70 12.26
N ILE A 14 -29.78 9.66 13.11
CA ILE A 14 -29.07 8.40 12.88
C ILE A 14 -29.59 7.70 11.61
N GLY A 15 -30.89 7.71 11.37
CA GLY A 15 -31.50 7.16 10.15
C GLY A 15 -30.97 7.84 8.87
N VAL A 16 -30.96 9.18 8.85
CA VAL A 16 -30.41 9.96 7.73
C VAL A 16 -28.92 9.67 7.54
N ALA A 17 -28.14 9.60 8.63
CA ALA A 17 -26.73 9.27 8.57
C ALA A 17 -26.49 7.87 7.96
N TYR A 18 -27.26 6.85 8.38
CA TYR A 18 -27.15 5.51 7.80
C TYR A 18 -27.51 5.47 6.31
N VAL A 19 -28.54 6.20 5.89
CA VAL A 19 -28.92 6.29 4.47
C VAL A 19 -27.81 6.95 3.67
N PHE A 20 -27.27 8.08 4.14
CA PHE A 20 -26.19 8.79 3.47
C PHE A 20 -24.92 7.96 3.37
N ILE A 21 -24.49 7.34 4.47
CA ILE A 21 -23.32 6.46 4.50
C ILE A 21 -23.55 5.23 3.60
N GLY A 22 -24.75 4.66 3.60
CA GLY A 22 -25.12 3.54 2.75
C GLY A 22 -25.04 3.89 1.26
N LEU A 23 -25.59 5.04 0.85
CA LEU A 23 -25.50 5.52 -0.52
C LEU A 23 -24.06 5.81 -0.93
N PHE A 24 -23.28 6.45 -0.06
CA PHE A 24 -21.87 6.70 -0.30
C PHE A 24 -21.08 5.41 -0.47
N ALA A 25 -21.33 4.40 0.37
CA ALA A 25 -20.71 3.07 0.24
C ALA A 25 -21.05 2.40 -1.10
N LEU A 26 -22.29 2.52 -1.58
CA LEU A 26 -22.69 2.01 -2.90
C LEU A 26 -21.95 2.72 -4.04
N ILE A 27 -21.78 4.04 -3.97
CA ILE A 27 -21.01 4.82 -4.94
C ILE A 27 -19.56 4.36 -4.98
N CYS A 28 -18.95 4.06 -3.83
CA CYS A 28 -17.58 3.52 -3.77
C CYS A 28 -17.46 2.09 -4.32
N LEU A 29 -18.50 1.26 -4.18
CA LEU A 29 -18.52 -0.10 -4.72
C LEU A 29 -18.76 -0.14 -6.23
N TYR A 30 -19.49 0.82 -6.78
CA TYR A 30 -19.82 0.91 -8.19
C TYR A 30 -18.62 0.74 -9.15
N PRO A 31 -17.49 1.48 -9.02
CA PRO A 31 -16.34 1.32 -9.91
C PRO A 31 -15.67 -0.07 -9.80
N LEU A 32 -15.70 -0.69 -8.61
CA LEU A 32 -15.15 -2.04 -8.42
C LEU A 32 -15.98 -3.10 -9.16
N ILE A 33 -17.31 -2.99 -9.05
CA ILE A 33 -18.25 -3.87 -9.75
C ILE A 33 -18.12 -3.69 -11.26
N LEU A 34 -18.04 -2.43 -11.74
CA LEU A 34 -17.81 -2.15 -13.15
C LEU A 34 -16.50 -2.73 -13.66
N THR A 35 -15.40 -2.55 -12.93
CA THR A 35 -14.09 -3.09 -13.32
C THR A 35 -14.16 -4.60 -13.50
N LEU A 36 -14.86 -5.29 -12.58
CA LEU A 36 -15.03 -6.74 -12.64
C LEU A 36 -15.98 -7.16 -13.77
N SER A 37 -17.08 -6.44 -13.99
CA SER A 37 -18.00 -6.70 -15.11
C SER A 37 -17.29 -6.55 -16.47
N VAL A 38 -16.55 -5.45 -16.64
CA VAL A 38 -15.83 -5.13 -17.88
C VAL A 38 -14.70 -6.12 -18.11
N SER A 39 -14.00 -6.60 -17.06
CA SER A 39 -12.93 -7.59 -17.24
C SER A 39 -13.42 -8.95 -17.76
N PHE A 40 -14.70 -9.28 -17.57
CA PHE A 40 -15.35 -10.50 -18.09
C PHE A 40 -16.22 -10.25 -19.33
N SER A 41 -16.26 -9.03 -19.87
CA SER A 41 -17.05 -8.71 -21.07
C SER A 41 -16.21 -8.82 -22.34
N SER A 42 -16.86 -9.06 -23.49
CA SER A 42 -16.14 -9.01 -24.77
C SER A 42 -15.88 -7.57 -25.22
N GLU A 43 -14.72 -7.32 -25.81
CA GLU A 43 -14.33 -5.97 -26.26
C GLU A 43 -15.32 -5.40 -27.29
N GLN A 44 -15.81 -6.24 -28.20
CA GLN A 44 -16.80 -5.83 -29.21
C GLN A 44 -18.10 -5.37 -28.57
N ALA A 45 -18.51 -6.02 -27.47
CA ALA A 45 -19.72 -5.63 -26.75
C ALA A 45 -19.51 -4.31 -25.98
N ILE A 46 -18.32 -4.07 -25.42
CA ILE A 46 -17.99 -2.80 -24.76
C ILE A 46 -17.91 -1.66 -25.76
N ALA A 47 -17.25 -1.87 -26.90
CA ALA A 47 -17.12 -0.86 -27.95
C ALA A 47 -18.48 -0.45 -28.54
N ARG A 48 -19.43 -1.38 -28.62
CA ARG A 48 -20.76 -1.15 -29.21
C ARG A 48 -21.79 -0.63 -28.21
N ASN A 49 -21.83 -1.20 -27.00
CA ASN A 49 -22.89 -0.97 -26.03
C ASN A 49 -22.44 -0.14 -24.82
N GLY A 50 -21.14 0.16 -24.70
CA GLY A 50 -20.56 0.86 -23.56
C GLY A 50 -20.38 -0.03 -22.32
N TYR A 51 -20.12 0.61 -21.18
CA TYR A 51 -19.93 -0.07 -19.90
C TYR A 51 -21.26 -0.44 -19.25
N SER A 52 -21.33 -1.64 -18.70
CA SER A 52 -22.51 -2.15 -17.98
C SER A 52 -22.11 -2.80 -16.67
N ILE A 53 -23.03 -2.76 -15.70
CA ILE A 53 -22.89 -3.41 -14.39
C ILE A 53 -22.83 -4.94 -14.53
N PHE A 54 -23.50 -5.49 -15.55
CA PHE A 54 -23.46 -6.91 -15.87
C PHE A 54 -22.60 -7.16 -17.11
N PRO A 55 -21.84 -8.27 -17.14
CA PRO A 55 -20.93 -8.54 -18.24
C PRO A 55 -21.71 -8.71 -19.54
N LEU A 56 -21.38 -7.90 -20.54
CA LEU A 56 -21.96 -7.96 -21.87
C LEU A 56 -21.20 -9.00 -22.68
N SER A 57 -21.88 -10.07 -23.10
CA SER A 57 -21.29 -11.22 -23.78
C SER A 57 -20.08 -11.79 -23.02
N PRO A 58 -20.32 -12.54 -21.94
CA PRO A 58 -19.26 -13.05 -21.05
C PRO A 58 -18.14 -13.76 -21.84
N SER A 59 -16.91 -13.28 -21.69
CA SER A 59 -15.72 -13.87 -22.30
C SER A 59 -14.58 -13.94 -21.28
N VAL A 60 -13.80 -15.02 -21.39
CA VAL A 60 -12.60 -15.27 -20.58
C VAL A 60 -11.32 -15.11 -21.41
N ASP A 61 -11.44 -14.65 -22.65
CA ASP A 61 -10.33 -14.62 -23.61
C ASP A 61 -9.25 -13.62 -23.19
N THR A 62 -9.64 -12.51 -22.56
CA THR A 62 -8.71 -11.54 -21.98
C THR A 62 -7.83 -12.16 -20.89
N TYR A 63 -8.41 -12.96 -20.00
CA TYR A 63 -7.63 -13.69 -18.99
C TYR A 63 -6.75 -14.77 -19.62
N LYS A 64 -7.27 -15.52 -20.60
CA LYS A 64 -6.45 -16.50 -21.33
C LYS A 64 -5.26 -15.84 -22.02
N TYR A 65 -5.45 -14.70 -22.68
CA TYR A 65 -4.38 -13.93 -23.29
C TYR A 65 -3.30 -13.53 -22.27
N ILE A 66 -3.73 -13.03 -21.10
CA ILE A 66 -2.82 -12.65 -20.01
C ILE A 66 -2.04 -13.87 -19.48
N PHE A 67 -2.72 -14.99 -19.20
CA PHE A 67 -2.07 -16.17 -18.63
C PHE A 67 -1.24 -16.98 -19.63
N VAL A 68 -1.66 -17.08 -20.89
CA VAL A 68 -0.93 -17.82 -21.93
C VAL A 68 0.34 -17.07 -22.35
N ASN A 69 0.26 -15.76 -22.55
CA ASN A 69 1.42 -14.99 -23.03
C ASN A 69 2.34 -14.53 -21.89
N SER A 70 1.82 -14.45 -20.66
CA SER A 70 2.52 -13.82 -19.53
C SER A 70 2.37 -14.54 -18.19
N GLY A 71 1.71 -15.69 -18.10
CA GLY A 71 1.40 -16.34 -16.81
C GLY A 71 2.61 -16.62 -15.92
N MET A 72 3.70 -17.15 -16.48
CA MET A 72 4.93 -17.40 -15.73
C MET A 72 5.62 -16.11 -15.27
N LYS A 73 5.54 -15.05 -16.09
CA LYS A 73 6.10 -13.72 -15.76
C LYS A 73 5.29 -13.05 -14.65
N ILE A 74 3.96 -13.13 -14.73
CA ILE A 74 3.05 -12.61 -13.70
C ILE A 74 3.29 -13.32 -12.37
N LEU A 75 3.41 -14.64 -12.38
CA LEU A 75 3.71 -15.41 -11.17
C LEU A 75 5.06 -14.99 -10.55
N LYS A 76 6.09 -14.79 -11.38
CA LYS A 76 7.39 -14.29 -10.93
C LYS A 76 7.28 -12.86 -10.36
N SER A 77 6.55 -11.98 -11.02
CA SER A 77 6.29 -10.61 -10.55
C SER A 77 5.52 -10.59 -9.23
N TYR A 78 4.59 -11.53 -9.00
CA TYR A 78 3.98 -11.75 -7.69
C TYR A 78 5.01 -12.16 -6.64
N GLY A 79 5.90 -13.10 -6.97
CA GLY A 79 6.98 -13.51 -6.09
C GLY A 79 7.86 -12.33 -5.66
N VAL A 80 8.26 -11.48 -6.62
CA VAL A 80 9.01 -10.25 -6.34
C VAL A 80 8.21 -9.30 -5.47
N THR A 81 6.95 -9.00 -5.81
CA THR A 81 6.11 -8.09 -5.02
C THR A 81 5.91 -8.60 -3.60
N ILE A 82 5.62 -9.88 -3.40
CA ILE A 82 5.44 -10.48 -2.06
C ILE A 82 6.75 -10.39 -1.28
N PHE A 83 7.89 -10.75 -1.89
CA PHE A 83 9.19 -10.68 -1.25
C PHE A 83 9.53 -9.25 -0.80
N VAL A 84 9.45 -8.28 -1.72
CA VAL A 84 9.72 -6.86 -1.43
C VAL A 84 8.75 -6.33 -0.39
N THR A 85 7.47 -6.68 -0.46
CA THR A 85 6.46 -6.26 0.53
C THR A 85 6.77 -6.80 1.90
N VAL A 86 7.06 -8.10 2.06
CA VAL A 86 7.33 -8.71 3.36
C VAL A 86 8.64 -8.21 3.95
N VAL A 87 9.74 -8.31 3.19
CA VAL A 87 11.08 -7.93 3.67
C VAL A 87 11.19 -6.43 3.86
N GLY A 88 10.67 -5.65 2.91
CA GLY A 88 10.63 -4.20 2.98
C GLY A 88 9.80 -3.72 4.16
N THR A 89 8.60 -4.26 4.36
CA THR A 89 7.75 -3.87 5.51
C THR A 89 8.42 -4.21 6.84
N ALA A 90 8.97 -5.41 7.00
CA ALA A 90 9.64 -5.80 8.22
C ALA A 90 10.85 -4.91 8.53
N GLY A 91 11.71 -4.67 7.53
CA GLY A 91 12.87 -3.81 7.65
C GLY A 91 12.49 -2.35 7.93
N ALA A 92 11.52 -1.82 7.19
CA ALA A 92 11.07 -0.45 7.35
C ALA A 92 10.40 -0.21 8.70
N LEU A 93 9.54 -1.13 9.15
CA LEU A 93 8.90 -1.04 10.45
C LEU A 93 9.93 -1.12 11.58
N LEU A 94 10.93 -2.01 11.48
CA LEU A 94 12.00 -2.15 12.48
C LEU A 94 12.81 -0.86 12.61
N ILE A 95 13.32 -0.31 11.50
CA ILE A 95 14.12 0.93 11.51
C ILE A 95 13.28 2.09 12.03
N THR A 96 12.06 2.23 11.52
CA THR A 96 11.18 3.35 11.86
C THR A 96 10.74 3.30 13.32
N SER A 97 10.42 2.13 13.86
CA SER A 97 10.04 1.96 15.27
C SER A 97 11.21 2.22 16.23
N MET A 98 12.44 1.80 15.90
CA MET A 98 13.62 2.10 16.71
C MET A 98 13.91 3.61 16.77
N ILE A 99 13.83 4.30 15.63
CA ILE A 99 14.02 5.76 15.57
C ILE A 99 12.90 6.46 16.34
N ALA A 100 11.65 6.07 16.12
CA ALA A 100 10.48 6.62 16.79
C ALA A 100 10.55 6.45 18.32
N PHE A 101 10.95 5.28 18.81
CA PHE A 101 11.13 5.01 20.23
C PHE A 101 12.23 5.89 20.83
N SER A 102 13.39 5.96 20.17
CA SER A 102 14.50 6.83 20.60
C SER A 102 14.05 8.29 20.72
N LEU A 103 13.27 8.78 19.75
CA LEU A 103 12.73 10.14 19.74
C LEU A 103 11.53 10.36 20.69
N SER A 104 11.00 9.31 21.30
CA SER A 104 9.97 9.41 22.34
C SER A 104 10.58 9.69 23.72
N ILE A 105 11.81 9.21 23.98
CA ILE A 105 12.51 9.36 25.25
C ILE A 105 12.87 10.84 25.48
N LYS A 106 12.32 11.44 26.55
CA LYS A 106 12.56 12.85 26.89
C LYS A 106 14.01 13.15 27.30
N LYS A 107 14.71 12.18 27.89
CA LYS A 107 16.10 12.30 28.38
C LYS A 107 17.16 12.32 27.25
N LEU A 108 16.80 12.07 25.99
CA LEU A 108 17.74 12.00 24.88
C LEU A 108 18.29 13.40 24.51
N ARG A 109 19.60 13.61 24.71
CA ARG A 109 20.30 14.91 24.57
C ARG A 109 20.07 15.64 23.22
N TYR A 110 19.89 14.93 22.11
CA TYR A 110 19.74 15.51 20.76
C TYR A 110 18.38 15.26 20.10
N ARG A 111 17.35 14.93 20.90
CA ARG A 111 16.03 14.54 20.39
C ARG A 111 15.42 15.56 19.42
N ASN A 112 15.48 16.84 19.77
CA ASN A 112 14.84 17.89 18.97
C ASN A 112 15.61 18.14 17.66
N THR A 113 16.94 18.10 17.69
CA THR A 113 17.78 18.22 16.49
C THR A 113 17.55 17.06 15.53
N LEU A 114 17.52 15.82 16.03
CA LEU A 114 17.24 14.64 15.21
C LEU A 114 15.83 14.69 14.61
N ALA A 115 14.82 15.07 15.41
CA ALA A 115 13.46 15.26 14.91
C ALA A 115 13.38 16.36 13.84
N PHE A 116 14.13 17.45 14.01
CA PHE A 116 14.24 18.52 13.01
C PHE A 116 14.86 18.02 11.71
N ILE A 117 15.97 17.27 11.77
CA ILE A 117 16.60 16.69 10.58
C ILE A 117 15.62 15.78 9.84
N CYS A 118 14.90 14.90 10.54
CA CYS A 118 13.88 14.07 9.91
C CYS A 118 12.79 14.92 9.25
N ASN A 119 12.25 15.92 9.95
CA ASN A 119 11.20 16.78 9.41
C ASN A 119 11.68 17.60 8.20
N PHE A 120 12.93 18.05 8.21
CA PHE A 120 13.54 18.78 7.11
C PHE A 120 13.49 17.99 5.80
N THR A 121 13.65 16.67 5.84
CA THR A 121 13.59 15.82 4.63
C THR A 121 12.19 15.71 4.00
N ILE A 122 11.11 16.04 4.73
CA ILE A 122 9.77 16.17 4.13
C ILE A 122 9.65 17.50 3.38
N ILE A 123 10.21 18.57 3.94
CA ILE A 123 10.09 19.93 3.43
C ILE A 123 11.03 20.17 2.24
N PHE A 124 12.22 19.58 2.31
CA PHE A 124 13.27 19.77 1.33
C PHE A 124 13.63 18.44 0.65
N SER A 125 13.70 18.46 -0.68
CA SER A 125 14.14 17.33 -1.50
C SER A 125 15.23 17.80 -2.46
N ALA A 126 16.29 16.99 -2.60
CA ALA A 126 17.35 17.23 -3.58
C ALA A 126 16.88 17.06 -5.04
N GLY A 127 15.65 16.59 -5.25
CA GLY A 127 15.09 16.32 -6.58
C GLY A 127 15.50 14.95 -7.13
N LEU A 128 14.86 14.56 -8.23
CA LEU A 128 14.97 13.22 -8.80
C LEU A 128 16.38 12.91 -9.34
N ILE A 129 17.00 13.86 -10.05
CA ILE A 129 18.28 13.63 -10.72
C ILE A 129 19.41 13.39 -9.69
N PRO A 130 19.64 14.25 -8.69
CA PRO A 130 20.67 14.00 -7.68
C PRO A 130 20.40 12.72 -6.88
N TRP A 131 19.14 12.47 -6.52
CA TRP A 131 18.73 11.25 -5.82
C TRP A 131 19.02 9.99 -6.64
N TYR A 132 18.78 10.01 -7.95
CA TYR A 132 19.10 8.90 -8.85
C TYR A 132 20.60 8.67 -8.96
N ILE A 133 21.39 9.74 -9.15
CA ILE A 133 22.86 9.66 -9.23
C ILE A 133 23.44 9.05 -7.96
N VAL A 134 22.98 9.48 -6.78
CA VAL A 134 23.43 8.91 -5.50
C VAL A 134 23.07 7.42 -5.42
N SER A 135 21.81 7.09 -5.70
CA SER A 135 21.29 5.72 -5.63
C SER A 135 22.02 4.75 -6.55
N VAL A 136 22.34 5.17 -7.78
CA VAL A 136 22.99 4.32 -8.77
C VAL A 136 24.50 4.29 -8.60
N ASN A 137 25.15 5.45 -8.48
CA ASN A 137 26.61 5.54 -8.53
C ASN A 137 27.27 5.23 -7.19
N TYR A 138 26.61 5.53 -6.06
CA TYR A 138 27.20 5.32 -4.73
C TYR A 138 26.62 4.09 -4.03
N TYR A 139 25.31 3.86 -4.13
CA TYR A 139 24.66 2.71 -3.48
C TYR A 139 24.52 1.48 -4.40
N GLY A 140 24.82 1.61 -5.70
CA GLY A 140 24.79 0.47 -6.63
C GLY A 140 23.39 -0.11 -6.83
N LEU A 141 22.33 0.68 -6.65
CA LEU A 141 20.94 0.19 -6.71
C LEU A 141 20.43 -0.10 -8.12
N LYS A 142 21.21 0.20 -9.17
CA LYS A 142 20.77 -0.05 -10.54
C LYS A 142 20.54 -1.55 -10.78
N ASN A 143 19.35 -1.89 -11.26
CA ASN A 143 18.93 -3.24 -11.61
C ASN A 143 19.10 -4.26 -10.47
N SER A 144 18.77 -3.87 -9.24
CA SER A 144 18.89 -4.71 -8.05
C SER A 144 17.57 -4.77 -7.28
N ILE A 145 17.33 -5.89 -6.59
CA ILE A 145 16.17 -6.04 -5.69
C ILE A 145 16.19 -5.02 -4.55
N LEU A 146 17.39 -4.61 -4.11
CA LEU A 146 17.55 -3.60 -3.05
C LEU A 146 17.02 -2.23 -3.49
N ALA A 147 16.98 -1.96 -4.79
CA ALA A 147 16.40 -0.73 -5.34
C ALA A 147 14.90 -0.60 -5.05
N LEU A 148 14.22 -1.74 -4.87
CA LEU A 148 12.79 -1.78 -4.55
C LEU A 148 12.53 -1.68 -3.04
N ILE A 149 13.55 -1.90 -2.21
CA ILE A 149 13.41 -1.95 -0.75
C ILE A 149 13.96 -0.67 -0.10
N LEU A 150 15.22 -0.36 -0.38
CA LEU A 150 16.01 0.62 0.37
C LEU A 150 15.46 2.05 0.26
N PRO A 151 14.99 2.54 -0.91
CA PRO A 151 14.49 3.90 -1.00
C PRO A 151 13.25 4.19 -0.14
N SER A 152 12.39 3.18 0.05
CA SER A 152 11.15 3.28 0.84
C SER A 152 11.31 2.81 2.29
N ILE A 153 12.54 2.47 2.73
CA ILE A 153 12.77 1.81 4.02
C ILE A 153 12.49 2.70 5.23
N PHE A 154 12.41 4.02 5.04
CA PHE A 154 12.13 4.95 6.12
C PHE A 154 11.11 5.99 5.67
N SER A 155 10.10 6.21 6.52
CA SER A 155 9.09 7.25 6.31
C SER A 155 8.99 8.08 7.57
N VAL A 156 9.29 9.38 7.43
CA VAL A 156 9.26 10.34 8.53
C VAL A 156 7.84 10.48 9.09
N TRP A 157 6.82 10.40 8.21
CA TRP A 157 5.42 10.43 8.63
C TRP A 157 5.09 9.25 9.57
N ASN A 158 5.45 8.04 9.16
CA ASN A 158 5.23 6.83 9.95
C ASN A 158 6.05 6.85 11.26
N MET A 159 7.25 7.44 11.23
CA MET A 159 8.08 7.66 12.42
C MET A 159 7.37 8.58 13.43
N PHE A 160 6.82 9.72 13.00
CA PHE A 160 6.11 10.63 13.90
C PHE A 160 4.84 10.00 14.48
N LEU A 161 4.13 9.21 13.68
CA LEU A 161 2.98 8.43 14.16
C LEU A 161 3.41 7.48 15.28
N LEU A 162 4.38 6.61 15.06
CA LEU A 162 4.89 5.68 16.09
C LEU A 162 5.44 6.41 17.31
N ARG A 163 6.15 7.52 17.12
CA ARG A 163 6.69 8.34 18.21
C ARG A 163 5.58 8.83 19.13
N THR A 164 4.46 9.27 18.56
CA THR A 164 3.29 9.76 19.31
C THR A 164 2.68 8.64 20.15
N TYR A 165 2.59 7.42 19.61
CA TYR A 165 2.13 6.25 20.37
C TYR A 165 3.13 5.83 21.47
N PHE A 166 4.43 5.81 21.20
CA PHE A 166 5.42 5.49 22.24
C PHE A 166 5.43 6.53 23.36
N ALA A 167 5.16 7.80 23.03
CA ALA A 167 5.07 8.89 23.99
C ALA A 167 3.74 8.92 24.78
N SER A 168 2.68 8.26 24.28
CA SER A 168 1.40 8.15 25.00
C SER A 168 1.39 7.05 26.05
N VAL A 169 2.37 6.14 26.02
CA VAL A 169 2.63 5.18 27.09
C VAL A 169 3.06 5.93 28.36
N SER A 170 2.49 5.55 29.51
CA SER A 170 2.80 6.19 30.79
C SER A 170 4.32 6.14 31.08
N PRO A 171 4.98 7.30 31.33
CA PRO A 171 6.41 7.35 31.64
C PRO A 171 6.81 6.44 32.81
N ALA A 172 5.91 6.26 33.79
CA ALA A 172 6.14 5.42 34.95
C ALA A 172 6.45 3.96 34.59
N LEU A 173 5.92 3.44 33.47
CA LEU A 173 6.23 2.08 32.99
C LEU A 173 7.68 1.96 32.50
N TYR A 174 8.20 3.02 31.85
CA TYR A 174 9.59 3.05 31.41
C TYR A 174 10.54 3.28 32.58
N GLU A 175 10.17 4.14 33.53
CA GLU A 175 10.96 4.41 34.74
C GLU A 175 11.01 3.19 35.67
N ALA A 176 9.91 2.45 35.84
CA ALA A 176 9.90 1.21 36.60
C ALA A 176 10.86 0.17 36.01
N ALA A 177 10.85 -0.01 34.69
CA ALA A 177 11.78 -0.91 34.03
C ALA A 177 13.25 -0.44 34.14
N GLU A 178 13.51 0.87 34.15
CA GLU A 178 14.83 1.45 34.39
C GLU A 178 15.32 1.18 35.83
N ILE A 179 14.42 1.28 36.83
CA ILE A 179 14.70 0.93 38.23
C ILE A 179 15.01 -0.57 38.38
N ASP A 180 14.32 -1.43 37.61
CA ASP A 180 14.60 -2.87 37.53
C ASP A 180 15.91 -3.21 36.77
N GLY A 181 16.67 -2.19 36.33
CA GLY A 181 17.96 -2.36 35.65
C GLY A 181 17.85 -2.67 34.15
N ALA A 182 16.67 -2.52 33.54
CA ALA A 182 16.51 -2.74 32.11
C ALA A 182 17.16 -1.61 31.29
N ASN A 183 18.01 -1.97 30.33
CA ASN A 183 18.52 -1.00 29.36
C ASN A 183 17.43 -0.57 28.36
N TYR A 184 17.66 0.53 27.63
CA TYR A 184 16.69 1.07 26.67
C TYR A 184 16.26 0.10 25.57
N PHE A 185 17.14 -0.80 25.13
CA PHE A 185 16.77 -1.81 24.13
C PHE A 185 15.84 -2.87 24.71
N THR A 186 16.06 -3.28 25.96
CA THR A 186 15.18 -4.17 26.71
C THR A 186 13.82 -3.52 26.94
N ILE A 187 13.80 -2.24 27.32
CA ILE A 187 12.56 -1.45 27.47
C ILE A 187 11.82 -1.38 26.13
N TYR A 188 12.53 -1.11 25.03
CA TYR A 188 11.96 -1.09 23.69
C TYR A 188 11.27 -2.41 23.35
N VAL A 189 11.99 -3.54 23.45
CA VAL A 189 11.48 -4.85 23.02
C VAL A 189 10.41 -5.41 23.95
N LYS A 190 10.61 -5.31 25.28
CA LYS A 190 9.74 -5.97 26.27
C LYS A 190 8.59 -5.09 26.76
N VAL A 191 8.69 -3.76 26.65
CA VAL A 191 7.67 -2.83 27.17
C VAL A 191 7.03 -2.02 26.04
N ALA A 192 7.83 -1.29 25.26
CA ALA A 192 7.31 -0.36 24.26
C ALA A 192 6.61 -1.08 23.09
N LEU A 193 7.24 -2.10 22.49
CA LEU A 193 6.64 -2.83 21.36
C LEU A 193 5.32 -3.53 21.73
N PRO A 194 5.20 -4.26 22.86
CA PRO A 194 3.95 -4.95 23.20
C PRO A 194 2.79 -4.00 23.53
N LEU A 195 3.09 -2.83 24.10
CA LEU A 195 2.07 -1.82 24.41
C LEU A 195 1.64 -1.03 23.17
N SER A 196 2.48 -0.95 22.14
CA SER A 196 2.22 -0.23 20.89
C SER A 196 1.80 -1.15 19.72
N LYS A 197 1.35 -2.38 19.99
CA LYS A 197 0.97 -3.36 18.94
C LYS A 197 0.02 -2.81 17.89
N THR A 198 -1.02 -2.08 18.32
CA THR A 198 -1.98 -1.47 17.39
C THR A 198 -1.30 -0.46 16.45
N ALA A 199 -0.42 0.38 16.97
CA ALA A 199 0.29 1.37 16.17
C ALA A 199 1.27 0.71 15.19
N LEU A 200 1.97 -0.34 15.63
CA LEU A 200 2.87 -1.13 14.79
C LEU A 200 2.12 -1.83 13.66
N LEU A 201 0.92 -2.36 13.91
CA LEU A 201 0.08 -2.96 12.89
C LEU A 201 -0.40 -1.92 11.88
N THR A 202 -0.81 -0.73 12.34
CA THR A 202 -1.21 0.37 11.46
C THR A 202 -0.07 0.78 10.54
N VAL A 203 1.11 1.05 11.10
CA VAL A 203 2.27 1.49 10.31
C VAL A 203 2.82 0.37 9.44
N GLY A 204 2.83 -0.88 9.93
CA GLY A 204 3.18 -2.06 9.15
C GLY A 204 2.27 -2.22 7.93
N LEU A 205 0.96 -2.01 8.09
CA LEU A 205 0.04 -2.01 6.95
C LEU A 205 0.36 -0.89 5.96
N MET A 206 0.62 0.33 6.44
CA MET A 206 0.95 1.46 5.56
C MET A 206 2.20 1.17 4.73
N TYR A 207 3.24 0.59 5.34
CA TYR A 207 4.42 0.13 4.60
C TYR A 207 4.12 -1.00 3.63
N ALA A 208 3.33 -2.00 4.04
CA ALA A 208 2.96 -3.11 3.17
C ALA A 208 2.21 -2.62 1.92
N LEU A 209 1.26 -1.70 2.10
CA LEU A 209 0.55 -1.07 1.01
C LEU A 209 1.49 -0.23 0.13
N GLN A 210 2.42 0.50 0.72
CA GLN A 210 3.41 1.28 -0.03
C GLN A 210 4.26 0.37 -0.93
N TYR A 211 4.85 -0.70 -0.39
CA TYR A 211 5.67 -1.64 -1.16
C TYR A 211 4.85 -2.44 -2.19
N TRP A 212 3.62 -2.84 -1.86
CA TRP A 212 2.75 -3.55 -2.79
C TRP A 212 2.42 -2.71 -4.03
N ASN A 213 2.17 -1.42 -3.82
CA ASN A 213 1.78 -0.49 -4.88
C ASN A 213 2.99 0.19 -5.56
N ASP A 214 4.22 -0.21 -5.23
CA ASP A 214 5.40 0.46 -5.76
C ASP A 214 5.73 0.00 -7.19
N TRP A 215 5.39 0.86 -8.15
CA TRP A 215 5.83 0.75 -9.53
C TRP A 215 6.91 1.76 -9.90
N TRP A 216 7.09 2.80 -9.09
CA TRP A 216 7.91 3.96 -9.41
C TRP A 216 9.40 3.67 -9.25
N HIS A 217 9.80 3.04 -8.14
CA HIS A 217 11.20 2.65 -7.96
C HIS A 217 11.64 1.60 -8.98
N ALA A 218 10.73 0.69 -9.36
CA ALA A 218 10.96 -0.27 -10.42
C ALA A 218 11.16 0.42 -11.78
N LEU A 219 10.31 1.39 -12.14
CA LEU A 219 10.44 2.17 -13.37
C LEU A 219 11.80 2.87 -13.48
N ILE A 220 12.31 3.41 -12.37
CA ILE A 220 13.53 4.20 -12.37
C ILE A 220 14.79 3.33 -12.35
N PHE A 221 14.81 2.28 -11.54
CA PHE A 221 16.04 1.54 -11.26
C PHE A 221 16.14 0.18 -11.95
N VAL A 222 15.02 -0.44 -12.33
CA VAL A 222 14.99 -1.85 -12.76
C VAL A 222 14.76 -1.97 -14.26
N ASN A 223 15.69 -2.66 -14.94
CA ASN A 223 15.60 -2.95 -16.37
C ASN A 223 15.31 -4.44 -16.65
N ASP A 224 15.73 -5.30 -15.73
CA ASP A 224 15.52 -6.74 -15.82
C ASP A 224 14.06 -7.09 -15.53
N ARG A 225 13.41 -7.70 -16.52
CA ARG A 225 12.01 -8.12 -16.47
C ARG A 225 11.76 -9.14 -15.37
N ASP A 226 12.78 -9.87 -14.96
CA ASP A 226 12.71 -10.86 -13.88
C ASP A 226 12.58 -10.24 -12.48
N LEU A 227 12.94 -8.97 -12.35
CA LEU A 227 12.85 -8.19 -11.12
C LEU A 227 11.62 -7.26 -11.11
N PHE A 228 10.75 -7.32 -12.13
CA PHE A 228 9.60 -6.42 -12.20
C PHE A 228 8.56 -6.81 -11.14
N PRO A 229 8.25 -5.92 -10.18
CA PRO A 229 7.11 -6.13 -9.31
C PRO A 229 5.83 -6.08 -10.15
N LEU A 230 4.78 -6.74 -9.64
CA LEU A 230 3.48 -6.86 -10.29
C LEU A 230 2.96 -5.50 -10.79
N GLN A 231 2.93 -4.48 -9.93
CA GLN A 231 2.40 -3.16 -10.29
C GLN A 231 3.11 -2.57 -11.50
N TYR A 232 4.45 -2.70 -11.56
CA TYR A 232 5.24 -2.19 -12.67
C TYR A 232 5.09 -3.02 -13.94
N TYR A 233 5.05 -4.35 -13.80
CA TYR A 233 4.83 -5.26 -14.93
C TYR A 233 3.50 -4.94 -15.65
N LEU A 234 2.46 -4.71 -14.85
CA LEU A 234 1.13 -4.38 -15.33
C LEU A 234 1.05 -2.96 -15.93
N TYR A 235 1.73 -1.99 -15.31
CA TYR A 235 1.93 -0.66 -15.90
C TYR A 235 2.60 -0.74 -17.28
N ASN A 236 3.62 -1.59 -17.43
CA ASN A 236 4.33 -1.79 -18.70
C ASN A 236 3.40 -2.39 -19.77
N ILE A 237 2.59 -3.39 -19.43
CA ILE A 237 1.60 -3.95 -20.37
C ILE A 237 0.61 -2.86 -20.82
N LEU A 238 0.05 -2.10 -19.88
CA LEU A 238 -0.89 -1.03 -20.20
C LEU A 238 -0.26 0.04 -21.11
N SER A 239 0.99 0.43 -20.84
CA SER A 239 1.74 1.38 -21.67
C SER A 239 1.94 0.86 -23.10
N ASN A 240 2.32 -0.42 -23.25
CA ASN A 240 2.48 -1.04 -24.57
C ASN A 240 1.14 -1.13 -25.34
N VAL A 241 0.06 -1.50 -24.67
CA VAL A 241 -1.29 -1.56 -25.25
C VAL A 241 -1.72 -0.19 -25.79
N ASN A 242 -1.48 0.89 -25.04
CA ASN A 242 -1.77 2.26 -25.47
C ASN A 242 -0.90 2.68 -26.67
N ALA A 243 0.37 2.26 -26.71
CA ALA A 243 1.27 2.55 -27.83
C ALA A 243 0.84 1.85 -29.14
N ILE A 244 0.36 0.61 -29.05
CA ILE A 244 -0.20 -0.14 -30.19
C ILE A 244 -1.47 0.53 -30.70
N SER A 245 -2.39 0.86 -29.79
CA SER A 245 -3.70 1.44 -30.12
C SER A 245 -3.59 2.85 -30.73
N SER A 246 -2.51 3.58 -30.46
CA SER A 246 -2.24 4.92 -31.02
C SER A 246 -1.43 4.91 -32.33
N GLY A 247 -1.19 3.74 -32.93
CA GLY A 247 -0.51 3.61 -34.22
C GLY A 247 0.99 3.95 -34.20
N ARG A 248 1.63 3.93 -33.03
CA ARG A 248 3.05 4.30 -32.83
C ARG A 248 4.04 3.14 -33.04
N ILE A 249 3.58 2.00 -33.59
CA ILE A 249 4.44 0.86 -33.94
C ILE A 249 4.54 0.74 -35.48
N PRO A 250 5.74 0.56 -36.06
CA PRO A 250 5.91 0.37 -37.50
C PRO A 250 5.12 -0.83 -38.04
N SER A 251 4.42 -0.58 -39.13
CA SER A 251 3.63 -1.53 -39.92
C SER A 251 4.45 -2.76 -40.32
N GLY A 252 4.23 -3.91 -39.66
CA GLY A 252 4.95 -5.15 -40.00
C GLY A 252 4.55 -6.40 -39.22
N ALA A 253 3.81 -6.27 -38.11
CA ALA A 253 3.28 -7.40 -37.34
C ALA A 253 1.75 -7.41 -37.39
N SER A 254 1.18 -7.38 -38.60
CA SER A 254 -0.27 -7.51 -38.83
C SER A 254 -0.70 -8.96 -38.70
N GLY A 255 -0.87 -9.42 -37.46
CA GLY A 255 -1.93 -10.38 -37.12
C GLY A 255 -3.12 -9.58 -36.59
N ASN A 256 -4.33 -9.87 -37.08
CA ASN A 256 -5.60 -9.22 -36.70
C ASN A 256 -5.97 -9.45 -35.22
N ILE A 257 -5.13 -9.02 -34.29
CA ILE A 257 -5.47 -8.87 -32.89
C ILE A 257 -5.68 -7.38 -32.71
N THR A 258 -6.90 -6.91 -32.90
CA THR A 258 -7.37 -5.71 -32.19
C THR A 258 -7.13 -5.99 -30.71
N LEU A 259 -5.99 -5.55 -30.19
CA LEU A 259 -5.64 -5.75 -28.79
C LEU A 259 -6.73 -5.06 -27.98
N PRO A 260 -7.45 -5.78 -27.12
CA PRO A 260 -8.60 -5.21 -26.45
C PRO A 260 -8.11 -4.37 -25.27
N ALA A 261 -7.96 -3.07 -25.50
CA ALA A 261 -7.20 -2.19 -24.61
C ALA A 261 -7.91 -1.98 -23.27
N GLU A 262 -9.23 -1.86 -23.29
CA GLU A 262 -10.02 -1.59 -22.09
C GLU A 262 -10.25 -2.86 -21.26
N THR A 263 -10.63 -3.99 -21.88
CA THR A 263 -10.80 -5.24 -21.10
C THR A 263 -9.49 -5.72 -20.50
N VAL A 264 -8.35 -5.59 -21.20
CA VAL A 264 -7.03 -5.94 -20.66
C VAL A 264 -6.69 -5.07 -19.45
N LYS A 265 -6.90 -3.76 -19.54
CA LYS A 265 -6.67 -2.82 -18.43
C LYS A 265 -7.51 -3.18 -17.20
N MET A 266 -8.80 -3.50 -17.39
CA MET A 266 -9.68 -3.89 -16.29
C MET A 266 -9.30 -5.26 -15.71
N ALA A 267 -8.98 -6.26 -16.53
CA ALA A 267 -8.54 -7.58 -16.06
C ALA A 267 -7.23 -7.50 -15.27
N ILE A 268 -6.27 -6.69 -15.73
CA ILE A 268 -5.03 -6.36 -15.04
C ILE A 268 -5.30 -5.73 -13.66
N THR A 269 -6.25 -4.82 -13.59
CA THR A 269 -6.66 -4.16 -12.34
C THR A 269 -7.25 -5.17 -11.36
N VAL A 270 -8.10 -6.10 -11.83
CA VAL A 270 -8.66 -7.18 -11.00
C VAL A 270 -7.56 -8.09 -10.44
N ILE A 271 -6.59 -8.49 -11.28
CA ILE A 271 -5.45 -9.32 -10.86
C ILE A 271 -4.64 -8.62 -9.76
N THR A 272 -4.37 -7.34 -9.93
CA THR A 272 -3.61 -6.53 -8.97
C THR A 272 -4.28 -6.42 -7.61
N ILE A 273 -5.58 -6.08 -7.61
CA ILE A 273 -6.32 -5.75 -6.39
C ILE A 273 -6.75 -7.02 -5.64
N GLY A 274 -6.92 -8.15 -6.35
CA GLY A 274 -7.40 -9.42 -5.80
C GLY A 274 -6.76 -9.81 -4.46
N PRO A 275 -5.42 -9.94 -4.36
CA PRO A 275 -4.76 -10.32 -3.11
C PRO A 275 -5.02 -9.35 -1.96
N ILE A 276 -5.06 -8.03 -2.22
CA ILE A 276 -5.37 -7.03 -1.19
C ILE A 276 -6.80 -7.22 -0.67
N ILE A 277 -7.77 -7.43 -1.56
CA ILE A 277 -9.18 -7.65 -1.16
C ILE A 277 -9.31 -8.85 -0.23
N PHE A 278 -8.60 -9.95 -0.50
CA PHE A 278 -8.68 -11.14 0.36
C PHE A 278 -7.97 -10.93 1.71
N LEU A 279 -6.91 -10.12 1.75
CA LEU A 279 -6.14 -9.86 2.97
C LEU A 279 -6.80 -8.79 3.86
N PHE A 280 -7.56 -7.88 3.27
CA PHE A 280 -8.16 -6.73 3.95
C PHE A 280 -9.07 -7.12 5.14
N PRO A 281 -10.01 -8.09 5.04
CA PRO A 281 -10.84 -8.50 6.18
C PRO A 281 -10.04 -8.98 7.39
N TYR A 282 -8.94 -9.70 7.14
CA TYR A 282 -8.06 -10.20 8.21
C TYR A 282 -7.36 -9.05 8.93
N ILE A 283 -6.88 -8.06 8.18
CA ILE A 283 -6.23 -6.88 8.75
C ILE A 283 -7.24 -6.01 9.50
N GLN A 284 -8.43 -5.80 8.93
CA GLN A 284 -9.49 -4.96 9.50
C GLN A 284 -9.87 -5.41 10.92
N LYS A 285 -9.88 -6.72 11.21
CA LYS A 285 -10.15 -7.24 12.56
C LYS A 285 -9.23 -6.60 13.60
N TYR A 286 -7.94 -6.42 13.30
CA TYR A 286 -6.98 -5.84 14.25
C TYR A 286 -7.17 -4.33 14.44
N PHE A 287 -7.57 -3.61 13.40
CA PHE A 287 -7.88 -2.17 13.48
C PHE A 287 -9.08 -1.89 14.39
N VAL A 288 -10.16 -2.65 14.23
CA VAL A 288 -11.39 -2.47 15.01
C VAL A 288 -11.12 -2.70 16.50
N HIS A 289 -10.32 -3.72 16.86
CA HIS A 289 -9.97 -3.95 18.27
C HIS A 289 -9.11 -2.83 18.84
N GLY A 290 -8.14 -2.33 18.07
CA GLY A 290 -7.24 -1.27 18.50
C GLY A 290 -7.93 0.06 18.78
N ILE A 291 -8.77 0.53 17.85
CA ILE A 291 -9.52 1.78 18.00
C ILE A 291 -10.53 1.68 19.15
N MET A 292 -11.21 0.53 19.28
CA MET A 292 -12.19 0.31 20.35
C MET A 292 -11.54 0.24 21.74
N THR A 293 -10.30 -0.25 21.88
CA THR A 293 -9.58 -0.20 23.15
C THR A 293 -9.03 1.19 23.49
N GLY A 294 -8.70 2.01 22.48
CA GLY A 294 -8.27 3.40 22.67
C GLY A 294 -9.42 4.34 23.05
N ALA A 295 -10.61 4.10 22.51
CA ALA A 295 -11.82 4.91 22.76
C ALA A 295 -12.46 4.67 24.15
N VAL A 296 -12.06 3.62 24.87
CA VAL A 296 -12.56 3.30 26.24
C VAL A 296 -11.67 3.94 27.32
N LYS A 297 -10.66 4.73 26.93
CA LYS A 297 -9.80 5.47 27.88
C LYS A 297 -10.32 6.87 28.24
N GLU A 298 -11.58 7.19 27.91
CA GLU A 298 -12.31 8.34 28.46
C GLU A 298 -13.58 7.90 29.18
#